data_AF-A0A926IRV3-F1
#
_entry.id   AF-A0A926IRV3-F1
#
_cell.length_a   1.000
_cell.length_b   1.000
_cell.length_c   1.000
_cell.angle_alpha   90.00
_cell.angle_beta   90.00
_cell.angle_gamma   90.00
#
_symmetry.space_group_name_H-M   'P 1'
#
loop_
_entity.id
_entity.type
_entity.pdbx_description
1 polymer ?
#
loop_
_entity_poly.entity_id
_entity_poly.type
_entity_poly.pdbx_seq_one_letter_code
_entity_poly.pdbx_strand_id
1 'polypeptide(L)'
;MIRDSRRLRRDALTVAAAALMFAGFALTPFRPSKFGDRNFHVEAKRLSAAIRGAVPMADFRISKAPGPVFYFTVPYLFVAPGSPEEDFWRAAVLWSAICVCLAMVLLRRTGEEIGGPRLGWIALALALFPPFVVYYSFGILSEPPAFIAAVLIGYGWVRWLKRRERPVLTWSWWLTWGGVAFLLLCRPNALFLVVAAALCALGLLRSREAIRRSAAIFILSGLAVPLATTLGSVLLVRALGGGWQERNLAHVVMQSRFQFRDEPWDWRYWQKRYREGSRDHAAFLATEERLMKQAGGSDKAFVDLEWDWIRKDVASHPFLSLRMIAVRALALNLVWANNNPDFSLNAARRNPVSVGFHLVLNLIYNGVLVLAILYLLKNRRAIPWTWALWAPWLALFLFHVLTYVEPRYLIPGRPGIAVLAALMLERLIAPARKPVWETSPAEALAPEASLNQRNRV
;
A
#
# COMPACT_ATOMS: atom_id res chain seq x y z
N MET A 1 36.02 -2.51 -1.24
CA MET A 1 36.26 -2.71 0.22
C MET A 1 35.78 -1.54 1.10
N ILE A 2 36.36 -0.32 1.05
CA ILE A 2 35.92 0.80 1.92
C ILE A 2 34.50 1.32 1.58
N ARG A 3 34.11 1.34 0.30
CA ARG A 3 32.76 1.76 -0.13
C ARG A 3 31.68 0.78 0.37
N ASP A 4 32.02 -0.51 0.40
CA ASP A 4 31.12 -1.58 0.85
C ASP A 4 30.93 -1.54 2.36
N SER A 5 31.98 -1.28 3.14
CA SER A 5 31.89 -1.17 4.59
C SER A 5 31.01 0.01 5.05
N ARG A 6 31.11 1.18 4.40
CA ARG A 6 30.22 2.32 4.68
C ARG A 6 28.76 2.05 4.30
N ARG A 7 28.52 1.24 3.27
CA ARG A 7 27.15 0.85 2.87
C ARG A 7 26.55 -0.10 3.89
N LEU A 8 27.28 -1.16 4.25
CA LEU A 8 26.88 -2.14 5.28
C LEU A 8 26.58 -1.46 6.62
N ARG A 9 27.42 -0.51 7.05
CA ARG A 9 27.16 0.28 8.27
C ARG A 9 25.83 1.04 8.22
N ARG A 10 25.52 1.70 7.09
CA ARG A 10 24.25 2.41 6.92
C ARG A 10 23.05 1.47 6.87
N ASP A 11 23.20 0.31 6.24
CA ASP A 11 22.15 -0.71 6.24
C ASP A 11 21.89 -1.24 7.65
N ALA A 12 22.95 -1.56 8.40
CA ALA A 12 22.84 -2.00 9.80
C ALA A 12 22.16 -0.94 10.68
N LEU A 13 22.53 0.35 10.53
CA LEU A 13 21.86 1.45 11.23
C LEU A 13 20.37 1.57 10.86
N THR A 14 20.02 1.31 9.60
CA THR A 14 18.61 1.32 9.16
C THR A 14 17.82 0.19 9.82
N VAL A 15 18.39 -1.02 9.85
CA VAL A 15 17.79 -2.17 10.52
C VAL A 15 17.64 -1.90 12.01
N ALA A 16 18.68 -1.37 12.66
CA ALA A 16 18.64 -1.01 14.08
C ALA A 16 17.55 0.03 14.38
N ALA A 17 17.44 1.10 13.57
CA ALA A 17 16.40 2.11 13.73
C ALA A 17 14.99 1.53 13.57
N ALA A 18 14.76 0.69 12.55
CA ALA A 18 13.47 0.02 12.37
C ALA A 18 13.16 -0.97 13.51
N ALA A 19 14.14 -1.77 13.96
CA ALA A 19 13.98 -2.71 15.06
C ALA A 19 13.70 -1.99 16.40
N LEU A 20 14.36 -0.87 16.67
CA LEU A 20 14.07 -0.03 17.83
C LEU A 20 12.65 0.53 17.78
N MET A 21 12.13 0.89 16.61
CA MET A 21 10.72 1.28 16.47
C MET A 21 9.77 0.12 16.76
N PHE A 22 10.06 -1.09 16.30
CA PHE A 22 9.28 -2.29 16.66
C PHE A 22 9.29 -2.53 18.18
N ALA A 23 10.46 -2.47 18.82
CA ALA A 23 10.60 -2.62 20.27
C ALA A 23 9.82 -1.54 21.02
N GLY A 24 9.98 -0.28 20.61
CA GLY A 24 9.23 0.86 21.17
C GLY A 24 7.72 0.66 21.06
N PHE A 25 7.21 0.25 19.90
CA PHE A 25 5.78 -0.05 19.72
C PHE A 25 5.28 -1.21 20.55
N ALA A 26 6.08 -2.28 20.70
CA ALA A 26 5.71 -3.44 21.51
C ALA A 26 5.45 -3.08 22.98
N LEU A 27 6.16 -2.05 23.48
CA LEU A 27 6.00 -1.49 24.83
C LEU A 27 4.80 -0.56 24.98
N THR A 28 4.19 -0.12 23.87
CA THR A 28 2.99 0.73 23.93
C THR A 28 1.71 -0.09 24.12
N PRO A 29 0.64 0.50 24.71
CA PRO A 29 -0.68 -0.12 24.76
C PRO A 29 -1.40 -0.11 23.40
N PHE A 30 -0.84 0.55 22.38
CA PHE A 30 -1.43 0.64 21.04
C PHE A 30 -1.08 -0.62 20.24
N ARG A 31 -1.99 -1.60 20.25
CA ARG A 31 -1.82 -2.83 19.47
C ARG A 31 -2.97 -2.98 18.48
N PRO A 32 -2.69 -3.26 17.18
CA PRO A 32 -3.75 -3.68 16.30
C PRO A 32 -4.34 -5.00 16.80
N SER A 33 -5.52 -5.37 16.30
CA SER A 33 -6.02 -6.73 16.49
C SER A 33 -4.99 -7.74 15.96
N LYS A 34 -4.58 -8.69 16.81
CA LYS A 34 -3.58 -9.73 16.49
C LYS A 34 -3.92 -10.45 15.19
N PHE A 35 -5.19 -10.81 15.05
CA PHE A 35 -5.77 -11.48 13.86
C PHE A 35 -6.58 -10.47 13.04
N GLY A 36 -5.95 -9.32 12.71
CA GLY A 36 -6.60 -8.18 12.08
C GLY A 36 -7.55 -8.53 10.94
N ASP A 37 -7.14 -9.48 10.08
CA ASP A 37 -8.05 -10.23 9.20
C ASP A 37 -7.96 -11.73 9.50
N ARG A 38 -8.99 -12.26 10.16
CA ARG A 38 -9.04 -13.66 10.59
C ARG A 38 -8.95 -14.64 9.41
N ASN A 39 -9.43 -14.27 8.23
CA ASN A 39 -9.38 -15.16 7.07
C ASN A 39 -7.93 -15.39 6.62
N PHE A 40 -7.11 -14.34 6.56
CA PHE A 40 -5.70 -14.50 6.19
C PHE A 40 -4.96 -15.44 7.14
N HIS A 41 -5.23 -15.33 8.44
CA HIS A 41 -4.65 -16.22 9.44
C HIS A 41 -5.08 -17.68 9.26
N VAL A 42 -6.39 -17.93 9.18
CA VAL A 42 -6.95 -19.30 9.05
C VAL A 42 -6.47 -19.96 7.76
N GLU A 43 -6.51 -19.23 6.64
CA GLU A 43 -6.11 -19.74 5.34
C GLU A 43 -4.60 -20.01 5.28
N ALA A 44 -3.76 -19.11 5.83
CA ALA A 44 -2.31 -19.30 5.87
C ALA A 44 -1.93 -20.53 6.72
N LYS A 45 -2.60 -20.72 7.86
CA LYS A 45 -2.41 -21.86 8.76
C LYS A 45 -2.84 -23.19 8.13
N ARG A 46 -3.97 -23.19 7.42
CA ARG A 46 -4.42 -24.36 6.65
C ARG A 46 -3.46 -24.69 5.53
N LEU A 47 -3.01 -23.69 4.77
CA LEU A 47 -2.04 -23.90 3.70
C LEU A 47 -0.72 -24.45 4.23
N SER A 48 -0.18 -23.90 5.33
CA SER A 48 1.05 -24.40 5.93
C SER A 48 0.90 -25.84 6.43
N ALA A 49 -0.24 -26.19 7.03
CA ALA A 49 -0.52 -27.54 7.47
C ALA A 49 -0.70 -28.51 6.28
N ALA A 50 -1.34 -28.07 5.19
CA ALA A 50 -1.51 -28.86 3.97
C ALA A 50 -0.18 -29.14 3.25
N ILE A 51 0.71 -28.13 3.13
CA ILE A 51 2.06 -28.30 2.58
C ILE A 51 2.86 -29.33 3.38
N ARG A 52 2.61 -29.43 4.69
CA ARG A 52 3.25 -30.39 5.58
C ARG A 52 2.56 -31.76 5.65
N GLY A 53 1.50 -31.97 4.87
CA GLY A 53 0.73 -33.22 4.86
C GLY A 53 -0.14 -33.46 6.10
N ALA A 54 -0.34 -32.45 6.95
CA ALA A 54 -1.14 -32.56 8.17
C ALA A 54 -2.65 -32.38 7.93
N VAL A 55 -3.04 -31.83 6.77
CA VAL A 55 -4.44 -31.71 6.32
C VAL A 55 -4.51 -31.87 4.79
N PRO A 56 -5.62 -32.37 4.23
CA PRO A 56 -5.79 -32.45 2.77
C PRO A 56 -5.73 -31.09 2.09
N MET A 57 -5.07 -31.00 0.93
CA MET A 57 -5.05 -29.78 0.11
C MET A 57 -6.45 -29.35 -0.37
N ALA A 58 -7.39 -30.31 -0.46
CA ALA A 58 -8.79 -30.05 -0.82
C ALA A 58 -9.53 -29.15 0.18
N ASP A 59 -9.06 -29.06 1.43
CA ASP A 59 -9.65 -28.25 2.49
C ASP A 59 -9.15 -26.80 2.50
N PHE A 60 -8.13 -26.50 1.68
CA PHE A 60 -7.61 -25.16 1.51
C PHE A 60 -8.50 -24.36 0.55
N ARG A 61 -8.88 -23.16 1.00
CA ARG A 61 -9.66 -22.18 0.24
C ARG A 61 -9.01 -20.82 0.41
N ILE A 62 -9.14 -19.97 -0.61
CA ILE A 62 -8.76 -18.55 -0.54
C ILE A 62 -10.04 -17.72 -0.66
N SER A 63 -10.46 -17.07 0.41
CA SER A 63 -11.70 -16.27 0.42
C SER A 63 -11.48 -14.80 0.04
N LYS A 64 -10.26 -14.30 0.20
CA LYS A 64 -9.89 -12.89 -0.03
C LYS A 64 -8.70 -12.79 -1.01
N ALA A 65 -7.82 -11.81 -0.80
CA ALA A 65 -6.61 -11.63 -1.59
C ALA A 65 -5.59 -12.74 -1.25
N PRO A 66 -4.97 -13.40 -2.25
CA PRO A 66 -4.07 -14.53 -2.03
C PRO A 66 -2.69 -14.14 -1.45
N GLY A 67 -2.22 -12.92 -1.72
CA GLY A 67 -0.89 -12.45 -1.33
C GLY A 67 -0.58 -12.55 0.16
N PRO A 68 -1.44 -12.06 1.07
CA PRO A 68 -1.23 -12.15 2.50
C PRO A 68 -1.25 -13.60 3.00
N VAL A 69 -2.09 -14.46 2.40
CA VAL A 69 -2.12 -15.90 2.72
C VAL A 69 -0.75 -16.51 2.46
N PHE A 70 -0.21 -16.37 1.25
CA PHE A 70 1.12 -16.87 0.91
C PHE A 70 2.22 -16.25 1.77
N TYR A 71 2.12 -14.95 2.05
CA TYR A 71 3.08 -14.23 2.87
C TYR A 71 3.17 -14.79 4.30
N PHE A 72 2.03 -15.09 4.95
CA PHE A 72 1.99 -15.61 6.31
C PHE A 72 2.14 -17.13 6.38
N THR A 73 1.92 -17.87 5.28
CA THR A 73 2.24 -19.30 5.23
C THR A 73 3.73 -19.56 5.47
N VAL A 74 4.62 -18.69 4.98
CA VAL A 74 6.08 -18.86 5.14
C VAL A 74 6.50 -19.04 6.61
N PRO A 75 6.21 -18.10 7.53
CA PRO A 75 6.55 -18.30 8.95
C PRO A 75 5.78 -19.46 9.59
N TYR A 76 4.59 -19.80 9.09
CA TYR A 76 3.76 -20.85 9.68
C TYR A 76 4.28 -22.26 9.38
N LEU A 77 5.09 -22.43 8.33
CA LEU A 77 5.79 -23.69 8.08
C LEU A 77 6.73 -24.07 9.24
N PHE A 78 7.19 -23.11 10.02
CA PHE A 78 8.07 -23.31 11.19
C PHE A 78 7.30 -23.50 12.51
N VAL A 79 5.96 -23.45 12.49
CA VAL A 79 5.11 -23.66 13.68
C VAL A 79 4.42 -25.02 13.55
N ALA A 80 4.45 -25.85 14.60
CA ALA A 80 3.86 -27.19 14.56
C ALA A 80 2.33 -27.13 14.29
N PRO A 81 1.76 -28.06 13.49
CA PRO A 81 0.32 -28.13 13.33
C PRO A 81 -0.32 -28.43 14.68
N GLY A 82 -1.40 -27.73 15.03
CA GLY A 82 -2.04 -27.85 16.34
C GLY A 82 -1.47 -26.95 17.45
N SER A 83 -0.38 -26.22 17.21
CA SER A 83 0.11 -25.21 18.16
C SER A 83 -0.96 -24.14 18.46
N PRO A 84 -0.92 -23.52 19.65
CA PRO A 84 -1.76 -22.38 20.01
C PRO A 84 -1.69 -21.24 18.98
N GLU A 85 -2.80 -20.50 18.78
CA GLU A 85 -2.85 -19.38 17.83
C GLU A 85 -1.84 -18.27 18.13
N GLU A 86 -1.42 -18.17 19.37
CA GLU A 86 -0.39 -17.23 19.81
C GLU A 86 0.98 -17.51 19.18
N ASP A 87 1.33 -18.78 18.97
CA ASP A 87 2.63 -19.16 18.37
C ASP A 87 2.68 -18.79 16.89
N PHE A 88 1.58 -19.03 16.17
CA PHE A 88 1.39 -18.56 14.81
C PHE A 88 1.46 -17.04 14.74
N TRP A 89 0.77 -16.33 15.64
CA TRP A 89 0.85 -14.87 15.68
C TRP A 89 2.27 -14.36 15.91
N ARG A 90 3.01 -14.90 16.89
CA ARG A 90 4.41 -14.52 17.16
C ARG A 90 5.31 -14.75 15.94
N ALA A 91 5.17 -15.88 15.26
CA ALA A 91 5.91 -16.18 14.04
C ALA A 91 5.59 -15.19 12.91
N ALA A 92 4.31 -14.85 12.71
CA ALA A 92 3.89 -13.84 11.74
C ALA A 92 4.44 -12.44 12.04
N VAL A 93 4.44 -12.03 13.31
CA VAL A 93 4.96 -10.72 13.74
C VAL A 93 6.47 -10.65 13.52
N LEU A 94 7.22 -11.68 13.93
CA LEU A 94 8.67 -11.72 13.72
C LEU A 94 9.03 -11.67 12.22
N TRP A 95 8.33 -12.46 11.41
CA TRP A 95 8.49 -12.44 9.95
C TRP A 95 8.19 -11.06 9.36
N SER A 96 7.08 -10.45 9.78
CA SER A 96 6.70 -9.10 9.35
C SER A 96 7.76 -8.06 9.72
N ALA A 97 8.30 -8.14 10.94
CA ALA A 97 9.35 -7.25 11.40
C ALA A 97 10.63 -7.39 10.55
N ILE A 98 11.06 -8.62 10.27
CA ILE A 98 12.24 -8.87 9.41
C ILE A 98 12.02 -8.29 8.01
N CYS A 99 10.90 -8.62 7.37
CA CYS A 99 10.63 -8.14 6.01
C CYS A 99 10.48 -6.62 5.94
N VAL A 100 9.85 -5.99 6.94
CA VAL A 100 9.72 -4.52 6.99
C VAL A 100 11.07 -3.86 7.24
N CYS A 101 11.93 -4.40 8.11
CA CYS A 101 13.31 -3.90 8.28
C CYS A 101 14.09 -3.94 6.95
N LEU A 102 13.98 -5.03 6.19
CA LEU A 102 14.58 -5.14 4.86
C LEU A 102 13.97 -4.13 3.88
N ALA A 103 12.65 -3.94 3.90
CA ALA A 103 11.98 -2.93 3.09
C ALA A 103 12.45 -1.50 3.44
N MET A 104 12.69 -1.19 4.72
CA MET A 104 13.24 0.11 5.13
C MET A 104 14.66 0.34 4.59
N VAL A 105 15.49 -0.70 4.56
CA VAL A 105 16.81 -0.63 3.90
C VAL A 105 16.66 -0.30 2.42
N LEU A 106 15.75 -0.99 1.72
CA LEU A 106 15.50 -0.73 0.30
C LEU A 106 14.93 0.66 0.06
N LEU A 107 14.01 1.14 0.90
CA LEU A 107 13.44 2.48 0.83
C LEU A 107 14.51 3.57 0.97
N ARG A 108 15.37 3.45 1.99
CA ARG A 108 16.51 4.35 2.17
C ARG A 108 17.40 4.33 0.94
N ARG A 109 17.76 3.13 0.46
CA ARG A 109 18.58 2.96 -0.75
C ARG A 109 17.91 3.58 -1.98
N THR A 110 16.59 3.49 -2.15
CA THR A 110 15.87 4.18 -3.23
C THR A 110 16.20 5.67 -3.23
N GLY A 111 16.11 6.34 -2.08
CA GLY A 111 16.50 7.74 -1.96
C GLY A 111 17.99 7.99 -2.25
N GLU A 112 18.87 7.12 -1.77
CA GLU A 112 20.31 7.23 -2.06
C GLU A 112 20.66 7.09 -3.54
N GLU A 113 19.99 6.18 -4.23
CA GLU A 113 20.20 5.97 -5.65
C GLU A 113 19.73 7.20 -6.46
N ILE A 114 18.70 7.92 -6.00
CA ILE A 114 18.18 9.13 -6.67
C ILE A 114 19.04 10.38 -6.43
N GLY A 115 19.42 10.64 -5.18
CA GLY A 115 20.00 11.93 -4.78
C GLY A 115 21.12 11.86 -3.75
N GLY A 116 21.63 10.66 -3.47
CA GLY A 116 22.73 10.43 -2.52
C GLY A 116 22.29 10.21 -1.07
N PRO A 117 23.26 9.97 -0.16
CA PRO A 117 22.98 9.41 1.18
C PRO A 117 21.99 10.21 2.03
N ARG A 118 22.08 11.54 1.96
CA ARG A 118 21.21 12.45 2.70
C ARG A 118 19.73 12.26 2.33
N LEU A 119 19.41 12.18 1.04
CA LEU A 119 18.05 11.98 0.57
C LEU A 119 17.49 10.63 1.04
N GLY A 120 18.33 9.58 1.03
CA GLY A 120 17.96 8.28 1.59
C GLY A 120 17.58 8.34 3.06
N TRP A 121 18.35 9.07 3.87
CA TRP A 121 18.04 9.25 5.30
C TRP A 121 16.80 10.10 5.54
N ILE A 122 16.56 11.16 4.76
CA ILE A 122 15.32 11.94 4.83
C ILE A 122 14.13 11.06 4.48
N ALA A 123 14.20 10.28 3.40
CA ALA A 123 13.13 9.37 2.99
C ALA A 123 12.82 8.32 4.08
N LEU A 124 13.85 7.74 4.69
CA LEU A 124 13.69 6.82 5.81
C LEU A 124 13.04 7.49 7.03
N ALA A 125 13.51 8.69 7.41
CA ALA A 125 12.97 9.43 8.53
C ALA A 125 11.48 9.76 8.32
N LEU A 126 11.10 10.25 7.14
CA LEU A 126 9.70 10.52 6.79
C LEU A 126 8.81 9.27 6.80
N ALA A 127 9.36 8.09 6.50
CA ALA A 127 8.63 6.83 6.54
C ALA A 127 8.51 6.24 7.95
N LEU A 128 9.50 6.47 8.82
CA LEU A 128 9.47 6.00 10.21
C LEU A 128 8.72 6.96 11.14
N PHE A 129 8.61 8.24 10.79
CA PHE A 129 8.00 9.24 11.67
C PHE A 129 6.52 8.96 11.98
N PRO A 130 5.67 8.59 11.00
CA PRO A 130 4.40 7.93 11.26
C PRO A 130 4.58 6.41 11.12
N PRO A 131 4.92 5.68 12.20
CA PRO A 131 5.30 4.27 12.17
C PRO A 131 4.10 3.32 11.97
N PHE A 132 3.12 3.71 11.15
CA PHE A 132 1.93 2.90 10.91
C PHE A 132 2.26 1.54 10.32
N VAL A 133 3.26 1.45 9.44
CA VAL A 133 3.69 0.14 8.92
C VAL A 133 4.18 -0.77 10.06
N VAL A 134 4.95 -0.24 11.02
CA VAL A 134 5.39 -0.97 12.21
C VAL A 134 4.19 -1.38 13.06
N TYR A 135 3.27 -0.44 13.31
CA TYR A 135 2.03 -0.70 14.04
C TYR A 135 1.22 -1.84 13.41
N TYR A 136 0.93 -1.79 12.10
CA TYR A 136 0.15 -2.82 11.42
C TYR A 136 0.91 -4.14 11.22
N SER A 137 2.24 -4.16 11.33
CA SER A 137 3.03 -5.40 11.34
C SER A 137 2.84 -6.26 12.59
N PHE A 138 2.20 -5.74 13.65
CA PHE A 138 1.77 -6.55 14.80
C PHE A 138 0.46 -7.33 14.54
N GLY A 139 -0.22 -7.09 13.41
CA GLY A 139 -1.44 -7.79 13.03
C GLY A 139 -1.23 -8.66 11.79
N ILE A 140 -1.99 -9.75 11.68
CA ILE A 140 -2.07 -10.55 10.46
C ILE A 140 -2.99 -9.83 9.48
N LEU A 141 -2.36 -9.07 8.58
CA LEU A 141 -2.96 -8.01 7.79
C LEU A 141 -2.30 -7.91 6.41
N SER A 142 -3.00 -7.31 5.45
CA SER A 142 -2.46 -7.14 4.08
C SER A 142 -1.61 -5.87 3.92
N GLU A 143 -1.64 -4.94 4.87
CA GLU A 143 -0.85 -3.71 4.84
C GLU A 143 0.66 -3.95 4.80
N PRO A 144 1.28 -4.77 5.70
CA PRO A 144 2.73 -5.01 5.65
C PRO A 144 3.25 -5.62 4.34
N PRO A 145 2.69 -6.72 3.78
CA PRO A 145 3.17 -7.27 2.52
C PRO A 145 2.95 -6.31 1.34
N ALA A 146 1.84 -5.56 1.32
CA ALA A 146 1.62 -4.53 0.29
C ALA A 146 2.62 -3.36 0.38
N PHE A 147 3.02 -2.96 1.59
CA PHE A 147 4.08 -1.96 1.79
C PHE A 147 5.42 -2.45 1.23
N ILE A 148 5.79 -3.70 1.51
CA ILE A 148 7.00 -4.33 0.95
C ILE A 148 6.95 -4.33 -0.57
N ALA A 149 5.81 -4.69 -1.16
CA ALA A 149 5.61 -4.68 -2.60
C ALA A 149 5.84 -3.28 -3.21
N ALA A 150 5.28 -2.22 -2.62
CA ALA A 150 5.49 -0.86 -3.08
C ALA A 150 6.95 -0.38 -2.99
N VAL A 151 7.67 -0.81 -1.95
CA VAL A 151 9.11 -0.55 -1.83
C VAL A 151 9.90 -1.24 -2.93
N LEU A 152 9.58 -2.50 -3.26
CA LEU A 152 10.22 -3.25 -4.34
C LEU A 152 9.99 -2.57 -5.71
N ILE A 153 8.76 -2.10 -5.96
CA ILE A 153 8.41 -1.34 -7.17
C ILE A 153 9.31 -0.10 -7.30
N GLY A 154 9.35 0.74 -6.26
CA GLY A 154 10.14 1.98 -6.26
C GLY A 154 11.64 1.73 -6.39
N TYR A 155 12.20 0.78 -5.62
CA TYR A 155 13.62 0.46 -5.65
C TYR A 155 14.06 -0.17 -6.98
N GLY A 156 13.29 -1.13 -7.48
CA GLY A 156 13.55 -1.78 -8.77
C GLY A 156 13.57 -0.76 -9.91
N TRP A 157 12.57 0.11 -9.98
CA TRP A 157 12.46 1.13 -11.01
C TRP A 157 13.64 2.12 -10.98
N VAL A 158 13.95 2.66 -9.81
CA VAL A 158 15.07 3.62 -9.64
C VAL A 158 16.42 2.97 -9.97
N ARG A 159 16.61 1.71 -9.58
CA ARG A 159 17.83 0.97 -9.88
C ARG A 159 17.99 0.73 -11.38
N TRP A 160 16.90 0.40 -12.07
CA TRP A 160 16.90 0.27 -13.53
C TRP A 160 17.30 1.60 -14.20
N LEU A 161 16.69 2.71 -13.77
CA LEU A 161 17.00 4.05 -14.29
C LEU A 161 18.47 4.43 -14.13
N LYS A 162 19.05 4.15 -12.95
CA LYS A 162 20.44 4.51 -12.66
C LYS A 162 21.44 3.70 -13.48
N ARG A 163 21.21 2.39 -13.61
CA ARG A 163 22.19 1.50 -14.26
C ARG A 163 22.09 1.50 -15.77
N ARG A 164 20.95 1.95 -16.34
CA ARG A 164 20.70 1.97 -17.78
C ARG A 164 21.05 0.63 -18.46
N GLU A 165 20.80 -0.47 -17.73
CA GLU A 165 21.18 -1.83 -18.13
C GLU A 165 20.49 -2.20 -19.46
N ARG A 166 21.27 -2.78 -20.40
CA ARG A 166 20.87 -2.99 -21.80
C ARG A 166 20.28 -4.37 -22.15
N PRO A 167 20.02 -5.30 -21.22
CA PRO A 167 18.84 -6.14 -21.34
C PRO A 167 17.68 -5.56 -20.51
N VAL A 168 16.47 -5.61 -21.04
CA VAL A 168 15.26 -5.18 -20.32
C VAL A 168 14.98 -6.07 -19.11
N LEU A 169 15.26 -7.37 -19.23
CA LEU A 169 15.07 -8.39 -18.18
C LEU A 169 16.27 -8.44 -17.23
N THR A 170 16.31 -7.47 -16.32
CA THR A 170 17.34 -7.36 -15.27
C THR A 170 16.77 -7.72 -13.90
N TRP A 171 17.62 -7.84 -12.89
CA TRP A 171 17.15 -7.94 -11.50
C TRP A 171 16.22 -6.76 -11.13
N SER A 172 16.50 -5.57 -11.65
CA SER A 172 15.67 -4.38 -11.46
C SER A 172 14.26 -4.53 -12.07
N TRP A 173 14.15 -5.26 -13.18
CA TRP A 173 12.87 -5.63 -13.79
C TRP A 173 12.08 -6.57 -12.88
N TRP A 174 12.71 -7.66 -12.39
CA TRP A 174 12.08 -8.62 -11.49
C TRP A 174 11.63 -7.97 -10.18
N LEU A 175 12.43 -7.07 -9.62
CA LEU A 175 12.02 -6.30 -8.43
C LEU A 175 10.81 -5.42 -8.72
N THR A 176 10.79 -4.73 -9.86
CA THR A 176 9.68 -3.81 -10.19
C THR A 176 8.40 -4.59 -10.44
N TRP A 177 8.43 -5.53 -11.38
CA TRP A 177 7.23 -6.24 -11.82
C TRP A 177 6.82 -7.37 -10.89
N GLY A 178 7.77 -8.03 -10.21
CA GLY A 178 7.48 -8.90 -9.08
C GLY A 178 6.85 -8.13 -7.93
N GLY A 179 7.30 -6.89 -7.67
CA GLY A 179 6.65 -5.97 -6.75
C GLY A 179 5.22 -5.61 -7.17
N VAL A 180 4.98 -5.32 -8.45
CA VAL A 180 3.63 -5.08 -8.98
C VAL A 180 2.73 -6.31 -8.83
N ALA A 181 3.21 -7.49 -9.21
CA ALA A 181 2.49 -8.74 -9.04
C ALA A 181 2.13 -8.97 -7.57
N PHE A 182 3.11 -8.82 -6.67
CA PHE A 182 2.89 -9.03 -5.24
C PHE A 182 1.92 -7.99 -4.66
N LEU A 183 1.98 -6.73 -5.11
CA LEU A 183 1.01 -5.70 -4.71
C LEU A 183 -0.40 -6.08 -5.16
N LEU A 184 -0.59 -6.57 -6.39
CA LEU A 184 -1.91 -7.00 -6.88
C LEU A 184 -2.42 -8.24 -6.14
N LEU A 185 -1.54 -9.18 -5.79
CA LEU A 185 -1.91 -10.32 -4.95
C LEU A 185 -2.33 -9.89 -3.53
N CYS A 186 -1.76 -8.81 -3.01
CA CYS A 186 -2.15 -8.24 -1.70
C CYS A 186 -3.39 -7.36 -1.77
N ARG A 187 -3.54 -6.64 -2.88
CA ARG A 187 -4.51 -5.59 -3.14
C ARG A 187 -4.93 -5.66 -4.61
N PRO A 188 -5.89 -6.54 -4.97
CA PRO A 188 -6.38 -6.65 -6.34
C PRO A 188 -6.90 -5.31 -6.87
N ASN A 189 -7.35 -4.46 -5.95
CA ASN A 189 -7.78 -3.10 -6.20
C ASN A 189 -6.68 -2.12 -6.64
N ALA A 190 -5.41 -2.49 -6.57
CA ALA A 190 -4.30 -1.70 -7.11
C ALA A 190 -4.20 -1.77 -8.65
N LEU A 191 -5.17 -2.36 -9.35
CA LEU A 191 -5.18 -2.48 -10.82
C LEU A 191 -5.03 -1.12 -11.55
N PHE A 192 -5.51 -0.02 -10.95
CA PHE A 192 -5.30 1.34 -11.48
C PHE A 192 -3.81 1.72 -11.63
N LEU A 193 -2.90 1.04 -10.93
CA LEU A 193 -1.46 1.19 -11.11
C LEU A 193 -1.05 0.84 -12.55
N VAL A 194 -1.65 -0.19 -13.14
CA VAL A 194 -1.36 -0.64 -14.51
C VAL A 194 -1.77 0.43 -15.51
N VAL A 195 -2.93 1.05 -15.30
CA VAL A 195 -3.41 2.18 -16.11
C VAL A 195 -2.45 3.36 -16.01
N ALA A 196 -2.04 3.73 -14.79
CA ALA A 196 -1.06 4.81 -14.58
C ALA A 196 0.29 4.52 -15.25
N ALA A 197 0.78 3.29 -15.14
CA ALA A 197 2.03 2.86 -15.79
C ALA A 197 1.92 2.93 -17.32
N ALA A 198 0.82 2.42 -17.91
CA ALA A 198 0.59 2.47 -19.35
C ALA A 198 0.53 3.91 -19.88
N LEU A 199 -0.19 4.81 -19.19
CA LEU A 199 -0.24 6.23 -19.56
C LEU A 199 1.15 6.89 -19.49
N CYS A 200 1.96 6.57 -18.49
CA CYS A 200 3.34 7.05 -18.39
C CYS A 200 4.22 6.52 -19.54
N ALA A 201 4.08 5.23 -19.90
CA ALA A 201 4.80 4.64 -21.02
C ALA A 201 4.45 5.32 -22.35
N LEU A 202 3.16 5.55 -22.62
CA LEU A 202 2.69 6.26 -23.80
C LEU A 202 3.25 7.69 -23.86
N GLY A 203 3.27 8.39 -22.72
CA GLY A 203 3.90 9.71 -22.60
C GLY A 203 5.40 9.70 -22.91
N LEU A 204 6.12 8.67 -22.48
CA LEU A 204 7.55 8.50 -22.72
C LEU A 204 7.87 8.11 -24.18
N LEU A 205 7.03 7.30 -24.83
CA LEU A 205 7.19 6.90 -26.24
C LEU A 205 7.15 8.08 -27.21
N ARG A 206 6.40 9.15 -26.89
CA ARG A 206 6.29 10.34 -27.74
C ARG A 206 7.61 11.11 -27.90
N SER A 207 8.62 10.82 -27.08
CA SER A 207 9.91 11.51 -27.20
C SER A 207 10.86 10.86 -28.22
N ARG A 208 11.70 11.70 -28.82
CA ARG A 208 12.80 11.29 -29.70
C ARG A 208 14.03 10.78 -28.94
N GLU A 209 14.10 11.02 -27.63
CA GLU A 209 15.23 10.59 -26.80
C GLU A 209 15.23 9.06 -26.59
N ALA A 210 16.34 8.40 -26.92
CA ALA A 210 16.48 6.94 -26.80
C ALA A 210 16.18 6.41 -25.39
N ILE A 211 16.62 7.14 -24.35
CA ILE A 211 16.41 6.73 -22.94
C ILE A 211 14.92 6.68 -22.56
N ARG A 212 14.10 7.57 -23.12
CA ARG A 212 12.65 7.58 -22.89
C ARG A 212 11.97 6.41 -23.58
N ARG A 213 12.42 6.04 -24.79
CA ARG A 213 11.93 4.84 -25.47
C ARG A 213 12.29 3.58 -24.71
N SER A 214 13.53 3.45 -24.22
CA SER A 214 13.92 2.32 -23.36
C SER A 214 13.09 2.24 -22.08
N ALA A 215 12.78 3.39 -21.46
CA ALA A 215 11.93 3.45 -20.28
C ALA A 215 10.50 3.02 -20.58
N ALA A 216 9.93 3.45 -21.71
CA ALA A 216 8.64 2.96 -22.14
C ALA A 216 8.66 1.45 -22.44
N ILE A 217 9.69 0.93 -23.11
CA ILE A 217 9.83 -0.51 -23.38
C ILE A 217 9.92 -1.30 -22.08
N PHE A 218 10.66 -0.81 -21.08
CA PHE A 218 10.69 -1.43 -19.75
C PHE A 218 9.31 -1.47 -19.10
N ILE A 219 8.54 -0.39 -19.22
CA ILE A 219 7.19 -0.35 -18.66
C ILE A 219 6.26 -1.30 -19.42
N LEU A 220 6.28 -1.25 -20.75
CA LEU A 220 5.44 -2.09 -21.61
C LEU A 220 5.75 -3.58 -21.46
N SER A 221 7.02 -3.95 -21.32
CA SER A 221 7.43 -5.35 -21.21
C SER A 221 6.88 -6.05 -19.98
N GLY A 222 6.52 -5.30 -18.92
CA GLY A 222 5.91 -5.87 -17.73
C GLY A 222 4.41 -5.69 -17.61
N LEU A 223 3.72 -5.05 -18.55
CA LEU A 223 2.25 -4.94 -18.53
C LEU A 223 1.54 -6.31 -18.62
N ALA A 224 2.20 -7.32 -19.17
CA ALA A 224 1.70 -8.70 -19.16
C ALA A 224 1.66 -9.31 -17.74
N VAL A 225 2.53 -8.86 -16.83
CA VAL A 225 2.63 -9.40 -15.46
C VAL A 225 1.34 -9.15 -14.66
N PRO A 226 0.78 -7.92 -14.60
CA PRO A 226 -0.52 -7.68 -13.98
C PRO A 226 -1.66 -8.56 -14.54
N LEU A 227 -1.72 -8.72 -15.86
CA LEU A 227 -2.74 -9.54 -16.51
C LEU A 227 -2.60 -11.00 -16.10
N ALA A 228 -1.39 -11.57 -16.23
CA ALA A 228 -1.10 -12.94 -15.83
C ALA A 228 -1.36 -13.16 -14.32
N THR A 229 -0.99 -12.20 -13.47
CA THR A 229 -1.21 -12.26 -12.03
C THR A 229 -2.71 -12.27 -11.69
N THR A 230 -3.48 -11.39 -12.34
CA THR A 230 -4.93 -11.28 -12.11
C THR A 230 -5.64 -12.53 -12.61
N LEU A 231 -5.37 -12.96 -13.84
CA LEU A 231 -5.96 -14.16 -14.42
C LEU A 231 -5.57 -15.41 -13.62
N GLY A 232 -4.29 -15.57 -13.29
CA GLY A 232 -3.79 -16.67 -12.48
C GLY A 232 -4.44 -16.72 -11.10
N SER A 233 -4.66 -15.57 -10.47
CA SER A 233 -5.39 -15.49 -9.18
C SER A 233 -6.85 -15.94 -9.32
N VAL A 234 -7.55 -15.49 -10.36
CA VAL A 234 -8.94 -15.90 -10.63
C VAL A 234 -9.03 -17.40 -10.89
N LEU A 235 -8.15 -17.95 -11.73
CA LEU A 235 -8.11 -19.37 -12.04
C LEU A 235 -7.78 -20.21 -10.81
N LEU A 236 -6.81 -19.78 -10.00
CA LEU A 236 -6.45 -20.45 -8.74
C LEU A 236 -7.63 -20.49 -7.77
N VAL A 237 -8.30 -19.35 -7.55
CA VAL A 237 -9.44 -19.26 -6.63
C VAL A 237 -10.58 -20.16 -7.10
N ARG A 238 -10.88 -20.17 -8.41
CA ARG A 238 -11.89 -21.08 -8.99
C ARG A 238 -11.53 -22.55 -8.83
N ALA A 239 -10.27 -22.92 -9.09
CA ALA A 239 -9.79 -24.29 -8.92
C ALA A 239 -9.88 -24.76 -7.47
N LEU A 240 -9.72 -23.84 -6.52
CA LEU A 240 -9.92 -24.08 -5.09
C LEU A 240 -11.40 -23.98 -4.66
N GLY A 241 -12.38 -23.97 -5.57
CA GLY A 241 -13.81 -23.92 -5.24
C GLY A 241 -14.28 -22.58 -4.65
N GLY A 242 -13.53 -21.50 -4.88
CA GLY A 242 -13.84 -20.15 -4.40
C GLY A 242 -14.78 -19.40 -5.34
N GLY A 243 -16.00 -19.09 -4.89
CA GLY A 243 -16.92 -18.13 -5.52
C GLY A 243 -17.05 -16.79 -4.79
N TRP A 244 -16.31 -16.62 -3.69
CA TRP A 244 -16.52 -15.52 -2.73
C TRP A 244 -15.99 -14.14 -3.19
N GLN A 245 -15.09 -14.08 -4.17
CA GLN A 245 -14.45 -12.82 -4.56
C GLN A 245 -15.39 -11.86 -5.30
N GLU A 246 -16.28 -12.38 -6.15
CA GLU A 246 -17.28 -11.57 -6.85
C GLU A 246 -18.28 -10.95 -5.87
N ARG A 247 -18.79 -11.79 -4.94
CA ARG A 247 -19.64 -11.33 -3.84
C ARG A 247 -18.93 -10.29 -2.97
N ASN A 248 -17.64 -10.48 -2.69
CA ASN A 248 -16.89 -9.52 -1.87
C ASN A 248 -16.77 -8.14 -2.55
N LEU A 249 -16.63 -8.07 -3.88
CA LEU A 249 -16.63 -6.78 -4.58
C LEU A 249 -18.00 -6.12 -4.51
N ALA A 250 -19.07 -6.85 -4.84
CA ALA A 250 -20.44 -6.32 -4.75
C ALA A 250 -20.76 -5.80 -3.34
N HIS A 251 -20.42 -6.58 -2.31
CA HIS A 251 -20.58 -6.21 -0.91
C HIS A 251 -19.81 -4.94 -0.54
N VAL A 252 -18.53 -4.83 -0.91
CA VAL A 252 -17.71 -3.64 -0.63
C VAL A 252 -18.23 -2.39 -1.38
N VAL A 253 -18.72 -2.56 -2.61
CA VAL A 253 -19.35 -1.46 -3.35
C VAL A 253 -20.69 -1.09 -2.73
N MET A 254 -21.52 -2.05 -2.31
CA MET A 254 -22.77 -1.77 -1.61
C MET A 254 -22.50 -1.02 -0.30
N GLN A 255 -21.56 -1.49 0.50
CA GLN A 255 -21.08 -0.85 1.72
C GLN A 255 -20.70 0.62 1.48
N SER A 256 -20.03 0.91 0.37
CA SER A 256 -19.65 2.29 0.01
C SER A 256 -20.83 3.24 -0.24
N ARG A 257 -22.02 2.70 -0.56
CA ARG A 257 -23.24 3.49 -0.79
C ARG A 257 -23.87 4.00 0.49
N PHE A 258 -23.43 3.46 1.62
CA PHE A 258 -23.86 3.85 2.96
C PHE A 258 -22.76 4.60 3.71
N GLN A 259 -21.48 4.32 3.46
CA GLN A 259 -20.39 5.04 4.15
C GLN A 259 -20.43 6.55 3.88
N PHE A 260 -20.72 7.32 4.95
CA PHE A 260 -20.83 8.79 4.93
C PHE A 260 -22.05 9.30 4.18
N ARG A 261 -23.09 8.46 4.06
CA ARG A 261 -24.31 8.82 3.36
C ARG A 261 -25.09 9.83 4.19
N ASP A 262 -25.59 9.45 5.35
CA ASP A 262 -26.35 10.31 6.25
C ASP A 262 -25.48 10.84 7.39
N GLU A 263 -24.29 10.26 7.60
CA GLU A 263 -23.37 10.59 8.69
C GLU A 263 -21.97 10.95 8.15
N PRO A 264 -21.80 12.10 7.45
CA PRO A 264 -20.55 12.44 6.75
C PRO A 264 -19.32 12.63 7.65
N TRP A 265 -19.56 12.83 8.95
CA TRP A 265 -18.51 13.02 9.95
C TRP A 265 -18.33 11.81 10.87
N ASP A 266 -19.08 10.72 10.66
CA ASP A 266 -18.89 9.46 11.39
C ASP A 266 -17.77 8.63 10.76
N TRP A 267 -16.54 8.96 11.15
CA TRP A 267 -15.31 8.33 10.66
C TRP A 267 -14.89 7.08 11.42
N ARG A 268 -15.78 6.52 12.26
CA ARG A 268 -15.54 5.23 12.91
C ARG A 268 -15.36 4.12 11.88
N TYR A 269 -14.52 3.13 12.17
CA TYR A 269 -14.31 1.97 11.28
C TYR A 269 -15.60 1.20 11.05
N TRP A 270 -15.78 0.64 9.86
CA TRP A 270 -17.02 -0.03 9.47
C TRP A 270 -17.30 -1.34 10.20
N GLN A 271 -16.31 -1.92 10.89
CA GLN A 271 -16.52 -3.19 11.59
C GLN A 271 -17.63 -3.05 12.65
N LYS A 272 -18.57 -4.01 12.68
CA LYS A 272 -19.84 -4.00 13.46
C LYS A 272 -19.72 -3.44 14.89
N ARG A 273 -18.67 -3.82 15.64
CA ARG A 273 -18.43 -3.34 17.02
C ARG A 273 -18.21 -1.82 17.13
N TYR A 274 -17.64 -1.20 16.10
CA TYR A 274 -17.29 0.23 16.09
C TYR A 274 -18.37 1.12 15.45
N ARG A 275 -19.42 0.55 14.85
CA ARG A 275 -20.55 1.29 14.24
C ARG A 275 -21.90 1.04 14.89
N GLU A 276 -21.90 0.49 16.10
CA GLU A 276 -23.13 0.44 16.88
C GLU A 276 -23.71 1.87 17.04
N GLY A 277 -25.01 2.00 16.80
CA GLY A 277 -25.71 3.29 16.76
C GLY A 277 -25.56 4.14 15.48
N SER A 278 -24.79 3.71 14.48
CA SER A 278 -24.71 4.43 13.18
C SER A 278 -25.96 4.20 12.34
N ARG A 279 -26.57 5.29 11.84
CA ARG A 279 -27.69 5.25 10.89
C ARG A 279 -27.27 4.65 9.56
N ASP A 280 -26.08 5.01 9.07
CA ASP A 280 -25.53 4.49 7.82
C ASP A 280 -25.36 2.96 7.88
N HIS A 281 -24.81 2.46 8.99
CA HIS A 281 -24.61 1.03 9.20
C HIS A 281 -25.93 0.27 9.38
N ALA A 282 -26.90 0.84 10.11
CA ALA A 282 -28.23 0.25 10.24
C ALA A 282 -28.97 0.17 8.89
N ALA A 283 -28.90 1.22 8.08
CA ALA A 283 -29.51 1.25 6.74
C ALA A 283 -28.85 0.24 5.78
N PHE A 284 -27.54 0.05 5.89
CA PHE A 284 -26.81 -0.99 5.16
C PHE A 284 -27.33 -2.39 5.53
N LEU A 285 -27.40 -2.73 6.82
CA LEU A 285 -27.87 -4.04 7.29
C LEU A 285 -29.33 -4.29 6.89
N ALA A 286 -30.21 -3.28 7.03
CA ALA A 286 -31.60 -3.39 6.61
C ALA A 286 -31.74 -3.62 5.10
N THR A 287 -30.87 -2.98 4.30
CA THR A 287 -30.84 -3.19 2.85
C THR A 287 -30.33 -4.59 2.51
N GLU A 288 -29.26 -5.05 3.15
CA GLU A 288 -28.72 -6.39 2.99
C GLU A 288 -29.78 -7.46 3.32
N GLU A 289 -30.45 -7.32 4.46
CA GLU A 289 -31.52 -8.23 4.89
C GLU A 289 -32.69 -8.25 3.89
N ARG A 290 -33.11 -7.08 3.40
CA ARG A 290 -34.16 -6.99 2.37
C ARG A 290 -33.75 -7.70 1.08
N LEU A 291 -32.52 -7.49 0.61
CA LEU A 291 -32.01 -8.14 -0.59
C LEU A 291 -31.87 -9.66 -0.39
N MET A 292 -31.49 -10.12 0.81
CA MET A 292 -31.45 -11.55 1.14
C MET A 292 -32.85 -12.17 1.14
N LYS A 293 -33.85 -11.48 1.70
CA LYS A 293 -35.26 -11.91 1.65
C LYS A 293 -35.77 -11.99 0.21
N GLN A 294 -35.41 -11.02 -0.63
CA GLN A 294 -35.77 -11.02 -2.05
C GLN A 294 -35.08 -12.17 -2.81
N ALA A 295 -33.80 -12.45 -2.52
CA ALA A 295 -33.09 -13.59 -3.08
C ALA A 295 -33.75 -14.92 -2.68
N GLY A 296 -34.25 -15.03 -1.43
CA GLY A 296 -34.96 -16.23 -0.97
C GLY A 296 -36.33 -16.44 -1.61
N GLY A 297 -36.93 -15.39 -2.21
CA GLY A 297 -38.24 -15.45 -2.87
C GLY A 297 -38.19 -15.27 -4.39
N SER A 298 -37.01 -15.31 -5.01
CA SER A 298 -36.85 -15.14 -6.46
C SER A 298 -35.74 -16.04 -7.02
N ASP A 299 -35.75 -16.29 -8.34
CA ASP A 299 -34.69 -17.06 -9.02
C ASP A 299 -33.39 -16.25 -9.22
N LYS A 300 -33.30 -15.02 -8.68
CA LYS A 300 -32.12 -14.16 -8.83
C LYS A 300 -31.11 -14.44 -7.73
N ALA A 301 -29.84 -14.57 -8.11
CA ALA A 301 -28.76 -14.65 -7.15
C ALA A 301 -28.65 -13.34 -6.36
N PHE A 302 -28.31 -13.43 -5.07
CA PHE A 302 -28.16 -12.27 -4.19
C PHE A 302 -27.18 -11.22 -4.75
N VAL A 303 -26.08 -11.65 -5.36
CA VAL A 303 -25.07 -10.76 -5.95
C VAL A 303 -25.63 -9.92 -7.11
N ASP A 304 -26.55 -10.48 -7.90
CA ASP A 304 -27.21 -9.76 -9.00
C ASP A 304 -28.14 -8.68 -8.43
N LEU A 305 -28.86 -9.02 -7.35
CA LEU A 305 -29.72 -8.07 -6.64
C LEU A 305 -28.91 -6.93 -6.00
N GLU A 306 -27.73 -7.22 -5.45
CA GLU A 306 -26.80 -6.19 -4.95
C GLU A 306 -26.38 -5.23 -6.07
N TRP A 307 -25.93 -5.76 -7.22
CA TRP A 307 -25.52 -4.92 -8.36
C TRP A 307 -26.67 -4.10 -8.94
N ASP A 308 -27.85 -4.69 -9.08
CA ASP A 308 -29.04 -3.98 -9.54
C ASP A 308 -29.42 -2.85 -8.58
N TRP A 309 -29.34 -3.09 -7.27
CA TRP A 309 -29.58 -2.06 -6.25
C TRP A 309 -28.55 -0.94 -6.32
N ILE A 310 -27.25 -1.27 -6.39
CA ILE A 310 -26.15 -0.30 -6.49
C ILE A 310 -26.34 0.61 -7.71
N ARG A 311 -26.61 0.03 -8.89
CA ARG A 311 -26.79 0.81 -10.13
C ARG A 311 -27.96 1.79 -10.00
N LYS A 312 -29.09 1.33 -9.45
CA LYS A 312 -30.26 2.18 -9.20
C LYS A 312 -29.94 3.30 -8.21
N ASP A 313 -29.30 3.00 -7.08
CA ASP A 313 -28.96 4.02 -6.08
C ASP A 313 -27.99 5.08 -6.63
N VAL A 314 -26.99 4.69 -7.44
CA VAL A 314 -26.08 5.64 -8.09
C VAL A 314 -26.83 6.54 -9.08
N ALA A 315 -27.69 5.95 -9.92
CA ALA A 315 -28.46 6.69 -10.92
C ALA A 315 -29.47 7.66 -10.29
N SER A 316 -30.11 7.25 -9.19
CA SER A 316 -31.09 8.09 -8.48
C SER A 316 -30.43 9.17 -7.60
N HIS A 317 -29.18 8.99 -7.16
CA HIS A 317 -28.51 9.90 -6.23
C HIS A 317 -27.09 10.29 -6.68
N PRO A 318 -26.92 10.94 -7.86
CA PRO A 318 -25.60 11.27 -8.39
C PRO A 318 -24.83 12.27 -7.51
N PHE A 319 -25.48 13.35 -7.06
CA PHE A 319 -24.83 14.36 -6.20
C PHE A 319 -24.48 13.82 -4.82
N LEU A 320 -25.32 12.95 -4.26
CA LEU A 320 -25.01 12.26 -3.01
C LEU A 320 -23.78 11.37 -3.18
N SER A 321 -23.66 10.68 -4.32
CA SER A 321 -22.47 9.89 -4.66
C SER A 321 -21.21 10.76 -4.68
N LEU A 322 -21.26 11.92 -5.35
CA LEU A 322 -20.15 12.87 -5.39
C LEU A 322 -19.78 13.39 -4.01
N ARG A 323 -20.77 13.71 -3.16
CA ARG A 323 -20.53 14.10 -1.75
C ARG A 323 -19.81 12.99 -0.99
N MET A 324 -20.31 11.76 -1.05
CA MET A 324 -19.68 10.62 -0.37
C MET A 324 -18.26 10.36 -0.88
N ILE A 325 -18.00 10.51 -2.18
CA ILE A 325 -16.66 10.45 -2.78
C ILE A 325 -15.75 11.53 -2.17
N ALA A 326 -16.21 12.77 -2.09
CA ALA A 326 -15.41 13.88 -1.53
C ALA A 326 -15.10 13.66 -0.03
N VAL A 327 -16.09 13.21 0.75
CA VAL A 327 -15.89 12.89 2.17
C VAL A 327 -14.93 11.72 2.34
N ARG A 328 -15.03 10.67 1.51
CA ARG A 328 -14.09 9.54 1.48
C ARG A 328 -12.67 9.99 1.17
N ALA A 329 -12.50 10.87 0.19
CA ALA A 329 -11.20 11.45 -0.17
C ALA A 329 -10.57 12.23 1.00
N LEU A 330 -11.37 12.97 1.76
CA LEU A 330 -10.92 13.64 2.98
C LEU A 330 -10.56 12.62 4.08
N ALA A 331 -11.48 11.70 4.39
CA ALA A 331 -11.33 10.73 5.46
C ALA A 331 -10.11 9.82 5.27
N LEU A 332 -9.78 9.40 4.04
CA LEU A 332 -8.59 8.60 3.75
C LEU A 332 -7.27 9.27 4.12
N ASN A 333 -7.22 10.61 4.08
CA ASN A 333 -6.03 11.38 4.38
C ASN A 333 -5.93 11.79 5.85
N LEU A 334 -6.92 11.40 6.65
CA LEU A 334 -6.96 11.70 8.08
C LEU A 334 -6.67 10.44 8.88
N VAL A 335 -5.54 10.42 9.58
CA VAL A 335 -5.16 9.28 10.41
C VAL A 335 -5.68 9.45 11.82
N TRP A 336 -6.40 8.43 12.26
CA TRP A 336 -6.96 8.33 13.60
C TRP A 336 -6.41 7.07 14.28
N ALA A 337 -5.78 7.24 15.43
CA ALA A 337 -5.30 6.15 16.27
C ALA A 337 -6.51 5.53 16.98
N ASN A 338 -7.04 4.48 16.39
CA ASN A 338 -8.40 4.03 16.67
C ASN A 338 -8.46 3.02 17.85
N ASN A 339 -8.13 3.49 19.05
CA ASN A 339 -8.42 2.76 20.29
C ASN A 339 -9.68 3.28 21.01
N ASN A 340 -10.38 4.28 20.46
CA ASN A 340 -11.55 4.86 21.11
C ASN A 340 -12.82 4.74 20.23
N PRO A 341 -13.75 3.82 20.55
CA PRO A 341 -15.02 3.66 19.83
C PRO A 341 -15.92 4.91 19.88
N ASP A 342 -15.65 5.85 20.79
CA ASP A 342 -16.46 7.05 21.01
C ASP A 342 -15.98 8.27 20.23
N PHE A 343 -15.00 8.14 19.32
CA PHE A 343 -14.48 9.29 18.58
C PHE A 343 -15.51 9.83 17.58
N SER A 344 -16.28 10.81 18.04
CA SER A 344 -17.01 11.78 17.24
C SER A 344 -16.31 13.14 17.36
N LEU A 345 -16.56 14.08 16.43
CA LEU A 345 -16.11 15.47 16.61
C LEU A 345 -16.59 16.07 17.95
N ASN A 346 -17.64 15.51 18.55
CA ASN A 346 -18.11 15.87 19.89
C ASN A 346 -17.21 15.34 21.02
N ALA A 347 -16.54 14.19 20.83
CA ALA A 347 -15.56 13.65 21.78
C ALA A 347 -14.26 14.46 21.83
N ALA A 348 -13.95 15.21 20.76
CA ALA A 348 -12.82 16.13 20.72
C ALA A 348 -12.89 17.20 21.83
N ARG A 349 -14.10 17.57 22.30
CA ARG A 349 -14.29 18.50 23.42
C ARG A 349 -13.91 17.91 24.78
N ARG A 350 -13.85 16.58 24.91
CA ARG A 350 -13.63 15.88 26.19
C ARG A 350 -12.17 15.47 26.44
N ASN A 351 -11.31 15.48 25.42
CA ASN A 351 -9.91 15.11 25.56
C ASN A 351 -8.98 15.92 24.62
N PRO A 352 -8.57 17.15 25.04
CA PRO A 352 -7.74 18.02 24.21
C PRO A 352 -6.36 17.44 23.90
N VAL A 353 -5.80 16.60 24.79
CA VAL A 353 -4.51 15.93 24.58
C VAL A 353 -4.60 14.95 23.40
N SER A 354 -5.67 14.14 23.36
CA SER A 354 -5.92 13.23 22.24
C SER A 354 -6.10 13.99 20.92
N VAL A 355 -6.82 15.11 20.93
CA VAL A 355 -6.99 15.95 19.73
C VAL A 355 -5.66 16.54 19.27
N GLY A 356 -4.86 17.09 20.19
CA GLY A 356 -3.53 17.64 19.89
C GLY A 356 -2.61 16.58 19.28
N PHE A 357 -2.59 15.37 19.84
CA PHE A 357 -1.85 14.24 19.29
C PHE A 357 -2.26 13.92 17.84
N HIS A 358 -3.56 13.79 17.58
CA HIS A 358 -4.06 13.51 16.23
C HIS A 358 -3.79 14.66 15.26
N LEU A 359 -3.87 15.91 15.70
CA LEU A 359 -3.58 17.07 14.87
C LEU A 359 -2.12 17.06 14.44
N VAL A 360 -1.19 16.84 15.38
CA VAL A 360 0.25 16.72 15.08
C VAL A 360 0.51 15.56 14.12
N LEU A 361 -0.08 14.39 14.40
CA LEU A 361 0.05 13.21 13.56
C LEU A 361 -0.44 13.47 12.13
N ASN A 362 -1.60 14.11 11.98
CA ASN A 362 -2.17 14.48 10.69
C ASN A 362 -1.37 15.57 9.97
N LEU A 363 -0.83 16.54 10.70
CA LEU A 363 0.02 17.59 10.13
C LEU A 363 1.27 16.98 9.49
N ILE A 364 1.92 16.04 10.18
CA ILE A 364 3.09 15.35 9.63
C ILE A 364 2.69 14.42 8.47
N TYR A 365 1.66 13.60 8.67
CA TYR A 365 1.19 12.65 7.66
C TYR A 365 0.77 13.33 6.35
N ASN A 366 0.04 14.44 6.45
CA ASN A 366 -0.38 15.23 5.28
C ASN A 366 0.72 16.15 4.77
N GLY A 367 1.61 16.66 5.62
CA GLY A 367 2.78 17.43 5.21
C GLY A 367 3.66 16.66 4.24
N VAL A 368 3.90 15.36 4.51
CA VAL A 368 4.63 14.47 3.58
C VAL A 368 3.92 14.36 2.22
N LEU A 369 2.59 14.19 2.22
CA LEU A 369 1.82 14.13 0.98
C LEU A 369 1.86 15.46 0.21
N VAL A 370 1.69 16.59 0.89
CA VAL A 370 1.76 17.93 0.30
C VAL A 370 3.13 18.16 -0.34
N LEU A 371 4.22 17.81 0.34
CA LEU A 371 5.58 17.93 -0.21
C LEU A 371 5.77 17.08 -1.48
N ALA A 372 5.26 15.84 -1.49
CA ALA A 372 5.30 14.99 -2.67
C ALA A 372 4.49 15.58 -3.85
N ILE A 373 3.29 16.11 -3.59
CA ILE A 373 2.46 16.76 -4.60
C ILE A 373 3.16 18.02 -5.13
N LEU A 374 3.71 18.87 -4.24
CA LEU A 374 4.46 20.06 -4.62
C LEU A 374 5.66 19.72 -5.52
N TYR A 375 6.37 18.62 -5.23
CA TYR A 375 7.44 18.13 -6.10
C TYR A 375 6.93 17.83 -7.52
N LEU A 376 5.84 17.07 -7.64
CA LEU A 376 5.26 16.70 -8.94
C LEU A 376 4.73 17.94 -9.71
N LEU A 377 4.10 18.89 -9.00
CA LEU A 377 3.59 20.12 -9.61
C LEU A 377 4.71 21.03 -10.11
N LYS A 378 5.81 21.17 -9.36
CA LYS A 378 6.99 21.94 -9.77
C LYS A 378 7.82 21.22 -10.83
N ASN A 379 7.72 19.90 -10.93
CA ASN A 379 8.51 19.06 -11.84
C ASN A 379 7.62 18.21 -12.74
N ARG A 380 6.71 18.84 -13.50
CA ARG A 380 5.74 18.12 -14.34
C ARG A 380 6.40 17.14 -15.33
N ARG A 381 7.60 17.46 -15.82
CA ARG A 381 8.38 16.59 -16.71
C ARG A 381 8.87 15.30 -16.02
N ALA A 382 8.98 15.28 -14.69
CA ALA A 382 9.37 14.13 -13.90
C ALA A 382 8.20 13.17 -13.60
N ILE A 383 6.94 13.56 -13.84
CA ILE A 383 5.76 12.75 -13.52
C ILE A 383 5.85 11.34 -14.15
N PRO A 384 6.14 11.18 -15.46
CA PRO A 384 6.23 9.85 -16.06
C PRO A 384 7.43 9.05 -15.53
N TRP A 385 8.51 9.72 -15.11
CA TRP A 385 9.72 9.10 -14.58
C TRP A 385 9.59 8.65 -13.12
N THR A 386 8.60 9.17 -12.41
CA THR A 386 8.41 8.90 -10.98
C THR A 386 7.16 8.05 -10.72
N TRP A 387 6.57 7.46 -11.77
CA TRP A 387 5.34 6.66 -11.69
C TRP A 387 5.43 5.57 -10.61
N ALA A 388 6.56 4.88 -10.50
CA ALA A 388 6.77 3.83 -9.50
C ALA A 388 6.70 4.34 -8.04
N LEU A 389 6.83 5.66 -7.82
CA LEU A 389 6.80 6.29 -6.51
C LEU A 389 5.41 6.85 -6.15
N TRP A 390 4.65 7.40 -7.11
CA TRP A 390 3.32 7.97 -6.83
C TRP A 390 2.15 7.07 -7.23
N ALA A 391 2.31 6.20 -8.24
CA ALA A 391 1.21 5.40 -8.77
C ALA A 391 0.63 4.40 -7.76
N PRO A 392 1.41 3.72 -6.89
CA PRO A 392 0.84 2.83 -5.89
C PRO A 392 -0.13 3.55 -4.95
N TRP A 393 0.23 4.77 -4.50
CA TRP A 393 -0.64 5.59 -3.67
C TRP A 393 -1.89 6.03 -4.43
N LEU A 394 -1.73 6.55 -5.66
CA LEU A 394 -2.86 7.04 -6.44
C LEU A 394 -3.84 5.91 -6.78
N ALA A 395 -3.35 4.73 -7.13
CA ALA A 395 -4.18 3.57 -7.45
C ALA A 395 -5.05 3.15 -6.27
N LEU A 396 -4.45 3.04 -5.08
CA LEU A 396 -5.16 2.71 -3.85
C LEU A 396 -6.14 3.82 -3.47
N PHE A 397 -5.72 5.09 -3.59
CA PHE A 397 -6.57 6.25 -3.34
C PHE A 397 -7.82 6.25 -4.21
N LEU A 398 -7.67 6.16 -5.53
CA LEU A 398 -8.80 6.17 -6.47
C LEU A 398 -9.77 5.03 -6.20
N PHE A 399 -9.27 3.81 -5.97
CA PHE A 399 -10.14 2.69 -5.65
C PHE A 399 -10.94 2.92 -4.36
N HIS A 400 -10.26 3.30 -3.28
CA HIS A 400 -10.92 3.42 -1.98
C HIS A 400 -11.89 4.61 -1.95
N VAL A 401 -11.57 5.72 -2.62
CA VAL A 401 -12.49 6.86 -2.78
C VAL A 401 -13.77 6.49 -3.53
N LEU A 402 -13.69 5.56 -4.48
CA LEU A 402 -14.85 5.09 -5.24
C LEU A 402 -15.61 3.95 -4.55
N THR A 403 -14.96 3.21 -3.66
CA THR A 403 -15.50 2.07 -2.93
C THR A 403 -15.48 2.33 -1.42
N TYR A 404 -14.81 1.53 -0.62
CA TYR A 404 -14.81 1.68 0.83
C TYR A 404 -13.50 2.29 1.32
N VAL A 405 -13.56 3.13 2.36
CA VAL A 405 -12.36 3.76 2.95
C VAL A 405 -12.09 3.39 4.39
N GLU A 406 -10.82 3.09 4.66
CA GLU A 406 -10.18 3.24 5.95
C GLU A 406 -8.79 3.85 5.71
N PRO A 407 -8.31 4.80 6.54
CA PRO A 407 -7.03 5.48 6.32
C PRO A 407 -5.85 4.52 6.16
N ARG A 408 -5.90 3.36 6.84
CA ARG A 408 -4.85 2.33 6.77
C ARG A 408 -4.60 1.79 5.36
N TYR A 409 -5.60 1.86 4.48
CA TYR A 409 -5.47 1.32 3.13
C TYR A 409 -4.52 2.11 2.23
N LEU A 410 -4.16 3.34 2.61
CA LEU A 410 -3.14 4.12 1.89
C LEU A 410 -1.72 3.87 2.36
N ILE A 411 -1.53 3.16 3.48
CA ILE A 411 -0.19 2.88 4.04
C ILE A 411 0.73 2.22 3.03
N PRO A 412 0.29 1.20 2.26
CA PRO A 412 1.15 0.58 1.26
C PRO A 412 1.68 1.56 0.20
N GLY A 413 0.95 2.63 -0.12
CA GLY A 413 1.38 3.64 -1.09
C GLY A 413 2.37 4.68 -0.54
N ARG A 414 2.54 4.77 0.79
CA ARG A 414 3.34 5.81 1.45
C ARG A 414 4.85 5.77 1.18
N PRO A 415 5.53 4.63 0.96
CA PRO A 415 6.97 4.60 0.72
C PRO A 415 7.43 5.53 -0.41
N GLY A 416 6.76 5.46 -1.57
CA GLY A 416 7.12 6.29 -2.71
C GLY A 416 6.79 7.76 -2.49
N ILE A 417 5.69 8.07 -1.78
CA ILE A 417 5.35 9.43 -1.35
C ILE A 417 6.44 10.00 -0.42
N ALA A 418 6.98 9.21 0.51
CA ALA A 418 8.08 9.64 1.38
C ALA A 418 9.35 9.99 0.59
N VAL A 419 9.67 9.22 -0.46
CA VAL A 419 10.81 9.53 -1.35
C VAL A 419 10.58 10.83 -2.13
N LEU A 420 9.37 11.05 -2.68
CA LEU A 420 9.03 12.29 -3.39
C LEU A 420 9.04 13.51 -2.47
N ALA A 421 8.56 13.36 -1.23
CA ALA A 421 8.64 14.39 -0.22
C ALA A 421 10.08 14.72 0.15
N ALA A 422 10.94 13.69 0.31
CA ALA A 422 12.36 13.86 0.57
C ALA A 422 13.08 14.61 -0.57
N LEU A 423 12.70 14.36 -1.82
CA LEU A 423 13.18 15.14 -2.97
C LEU A 423 12.80 16.62 -2.89
N MET A 424 11.55 16.92 -2.50
CA MET A 424 11.12 18.30 -2.32
C MET A 424 11.91 18.99 -1.21
N LEU A 425 12.06 18.35 -0.05
CA LEU A 425 12.80 18.88 1.08
C LEU A 425 14.28 19.10 0.74
N GLU A 426 14.92 18.13 0.10
CA GLU A 426 16.32 18.27 -0.33
C GLU A 426 16.49 19.48 -1.25
N ARG A 427 15.54 19.74 -2.16
CA ARG A 427 15.58 20.93 -3.03
C ARG A 427 15.35 22.24 -2.30
N LEU A 428 14.52 22.24 -1.26
CA LEU A 428 14.31 23.43 -0.43
C LEU A 428 15.55 23.77 0.39
N ILE A 429 16.32 22.76 0.81
CA ILE A 429 17.52 22.95 1.65
C ILE A 429 18.80 23.12 0.80
N ALA A 430 18.89 22.44 -0.34
CA ALA A 430 20.09 22.37 -1.18
C ALA A 430 19.72 22.28 -2.69
N PRO A 431 19.33 23.40 -3.33
CA PRO A 431 18.74 23.41 -4.68
C PRO A 431 19.68 22.93 -5.81
N ALA A 432 20.98 22.80 -5.57
CA ALA A 432 21.98 22.50 -6.61
C ALA A 432 22.00 21.03 -7.10
N ARG A 433 21.41 20.08 -6.36
CA ARG A 433 21.48 18.65 -6.74
C ARG A 433 20.32 18.23 -7.65
N LYS A 434 20.66 17.75 -8.85
CA LYS A 434 19.70 17.16 -9.79
C LYS A 434 19.47 15.67 -9.49
N PRO A 435 18.22 15.17 -9.50
CA PRO A 435 17.91 13.75 -9.42
C PRO A 435 18.36 12.98 -10.68
N VAL A 436 18.50 11.66 -10.57
CA VAL A 436 18.99 10.76 -11.65
C VAL A 436 18.28 10.93 -13.00
N TRP A 437 16.97 11.19 -13.01
CA TRP A 437 16.22 11.38 -14.26
C TRP A 437 16.36 12.80 -14.86
N GLU A 438 17.00 13.73 -14.16
CA GLU A 438 17.35 15.07 -14.64
C GLU A 438 18.83 15.21 -15.02
N THR A 439 19.67 14.27 -14.62
CA THR A 439 21.09 14.24 -15.02
C THR A 439 21.24 13.76 -16.46
N SER A 440 21.92 14.55 -17.29
CA SER A 440 22.17 14.15 -18.68
C SER A 440 23.05 12.89 -18.74
N PRO A 441 23.02 12.11 -19.83
CA PRO A 441 23.95 11.01 -20.03
C PRO A 441 25.43 11.37 -19.86
N ALA A 442 25.82 12.57 -20.30
CA ALA A 442 27.18 13.07 -20.18
C ALA A 442 27.54 13.45 -18.73
N GLU A 443 26.59 14.03 -17.98
CA GLU A 443 26.77 14.39 -16.56
C GLU A 443 26.86 13.15 -15.66
N ALA A 444 26.11 12.08 -15.97
CA ALA A 444 26.09 10.84 -15.19
C ALA A 444 27.36 9.97 -15.36
N LEU A 445 28.08 10.13 -16.47
CA LEU A 445 29.33 9.43 -16.76
C LEU A 445 30.57 10.23 -16.34
N ALA A 446 30.41 11.49 -15.91
CA ALA A 446 31.51 12.27 -15.38
C ALA A 446 32.00 11.64 -14.06
N PRO A 447 33.31 11.36 -13.90
CA PRO A 447 33.82 10.76 -12.69
C PRO A 447 33.48 11.63 -11.47
N GLU A 448 32.97 11.01 -10.38
CA GLU A 448 32.57 11.67 -9.11
C GLU A 448 33.63 12.67 -8.58
N ALA A 449 34.90 12.51 -8.98
CA ALA A 449 36.01 13.39 -8.64
C ALA A 449 35.86 14.83 -9.20
N SER A 450 35.26 15.04 -10.38
CA SER A 450 35.13 16.37 -11.00
C SER A 450 33.98 17.19 -10.42
N LEU A 451 32.93 16.55 -9.90
CA LEU A 451 31.80 17.21 -9.24
C LEU A 451 32.15 17.74 -7.84
N ASN A 452 33.09 17.10 -7.14
CA ASN A 452 33.59 17.60 -5.84
C ASN A 452 34.55 18.77 -5.97
N GLN A 453 35.20 18.97 -7.12
CA GLN A 453 36.02 20.17 -7.39
C GLN A 453 35.17 21.41 -7.69
N ARG A 454 33.99 21.25 -8.31
CA ARG A 454 33.10 22.39 -8.64
C ARG A 454 32.34 22.97 -7.44
N ASN A 455 32.20 22.22 -6.34
CA ASN A 455 31.54 22.70 -5.12
C ASN A 455 32.53 23.20 -4.05
N ARG A 456 33.80 23.42 -4.42
CA ARG A 456 34.86 23.97 -3.55
C ARG A 456 35.36 25.36 -4.00
N VAL A 457 34.60 26.04 -4.86
CA VAL A 457 34.83 27.45 -5.22
C VAL A 457 33.77 28.31 -4.58
#